data_AF-A0A651DI97-F1
#
_entry.id   AF-A0A651DI97-F1
#
_cell.length_a   1.000
_cell.length_b   1.000
_cell.length_c   1.000
_cell.angle_alpha   90.00
_cell.angle_beta   90.00
_cell.angle_gamma   90.00
#
_symmetry.space_group_name_H-M   'P 1'
#
loop_
_entity.id
_entity.type
_entity.pdbx_description
1 polymer ?
#
loop_
_entity_poly.entity_id
_entity_poly.type
_entity_poly.pdbx_seq_one_letter_code
_entity_poly.pdbx_strand_id
1 'polypeptide(L)'
;MQNIHVVQVRTESDLIVAAKVEGNSLRLLSSSLFELALLAANEGRRLSEVVDTSITGETLDYDLTIEAGQLLAPITHPDPAHLLLTGTGLTHLGSAAPRDKMHGKADNESVDKAAITDTQRMFDWGVEGGKPTDGSVGVQPEWFYKGSGHTLRAPYQDIEMPAFALDGGEEAELAGVYIVNDQGKVFRIGYALSNEFSDHVTEKQNYL
;
A
#
# COMPACT_ATOMS: atom_id res chain seq x y z
N MET A 1 12.47 14.58 -13.85
CA MET A 1 13.20 13.61 -13.01
C MET A 1 13.03 12.25 -13.64
N GLN A 2 14.07 11.43 -13.67
CA GLN A 2 13.96 10.07 -14.17
C GLN A 2 13.30 9.21 -13.09
N ASN A 3 12.24 8.49 -13.43
CA ASN A 3 11.61 7.55 -12.52
C ASN A 3 12.55 6.36 -12.32
N ILE A 4 12.71 5.93 -11.07
CA ILE A 4 13.45 4.72 -10.73
C ILE A 4 12.46 3.61 -10.37
N HIS A 5 12.70 2.40 -10.87
CA HIS A 5 11.95 1.21 -10.51
C HIS A 5 12.85 0.33 -9.67
N VAL A 6 12.38 0.00 -8.46
CA VAL A 6 13.14 -0.77 -7.48
C VAL A 6 12.24 -1.89 -6.97
N VAL A 7 12.83 -3.07 -6.81
CA VAL A 7 12.23 -4.23 -6.16
C VAL A 7 13.06 -4.63 -4.95
N GLN A 8 12.55 -5.50 -4.09
CA GLN A 8 13.38 -6.20 -3.11
C GLN A 8 13.42 -7.67 -3.45
N VAL A 9 14.59 -8.27 -3.21
CA VAL A 9 14.83 -9.68 -3.44
C VAL A 9 15.49 -10.29 -2.20
N ARG A 10 15.24 -11.58 -2.01
CA ARG A 10 15.99 -12.42 -1.10
C ARG A 10 17.09 -13.12 -1.89
N THR A 11 18.35 -12.86 -1.55
CA THR A 11 19.49 -13.52 -2.19
C THR A 11 19.58 -15.00 -1.75
N GLU A 12 20.41 -15.78 -2.43
CA GLU A 12 20.69 -17.17 -2.04
C GLU A 12 21.30 -17.28 -0.63
N SER A 13 21.97 -16.24 -0.16
CA SER A 13 22.52 -16.13 1.20
C SER A 13 21.50 -15.64 2.23
N ASP A 14 20.20 -15.64 1.89
CA ASP A 14 19.07 -15.17 2.70
C ASP A 14 19.15 -13.69 3.11
N LEU A 15 19.91 -12.88 2.36
CA LEU A 15 19.96 -11.43 2.58
C LEU A 15 18.83 -10.75 1.82
N ILE A 16 18.19 -9.78 2.47
CA ILE A 16 17.19 -8.92 1.85
C ILE A 16 17.89 -7.69 1.29
N VAL A 17 17.89 -7.54 -0.03
CA VAL A 17 18.47 -6.39 -0.72
C VAL A 17 17.47 -5.78 -1.69
N ALA A 18 17.56 -4.49 -1.91
CA ALA A 18 16.88 -3.84 -3.01
C ALA A 18 17.62 -4.11 -4.32
N ALA A 19 16.91 -4.02 -5.44
CA ALA A 19 17.49 -4.10 -6.77
C ALA A 19 16.84 -3.10 -7.71
N LYS A 20 17.66 -2.38 -8.49
CA LYS A 20 17.18 -1.48 -9.54
C LYS A 20 16.81 -2.30 -10.78
N VAL A 21 15.62 -2.04 -11.31
CA VAL A 21 15.09 -2.75 -12.48
C VAL A 21 15.59 -2.09 -13.77
N GLU A 22 16.21 -2.87 -14.65
CA GLU A 22 16.73 -2.46 -15.95
C GLU A 22 16.29 -3.47 -17.04
N GLY A 23 15.08 -3.30 -17.57
CA GLY A 23 14.49 -4.30 -18.47
C GLY A 23 14.24 -5.61 -17.73
N ASN A 24 14.81 -6.72 -18.22
CA ASN A 24 14.75 -8.03 -17.54
C ASN A 24 15.88 -8.25 -16.52
N SER A 25 16.66 -7.22 -16.19
CA SER A 25 17.82 -7.32 -15.32
C SER A 25 17.57 -6.60 -14.00
N LEU A 26 17.96 -7.22 -12.89
CA LEU A 26 17.93 -6.64 -11.54
C LEU A 26 19.36 -6.33 -11.09
N ARG A 27 19.73 -5.05 -11.03
CA ARG A 27 21.02 -4.61 -10.47
C ARG A 27 20.91 -4.59 -8.96
N LEU A 28 21.60 -5.49 -8.26
CA LEU A 28 21.51 -5.58 -6.80
C LEU A 28 22.13 -4.35 -6.14
N LEU A 29 21.48 -3.87 -5.10
CA LEU A 29 21.98 -2.79 -4.25
C LEU A 29 22.62 -3.37 -2.98
N SER A 30 23.40 -2.56 -2.28
CA SER A 30 24.12 -2.97 -1.08
C SER A 30 23.25 -3.24 0.15
N SER A 31 21.97 -2.85 0.14
CA SER A 31 21.08 -2.92 1.31
C SER A 31 19.61 -2.97 0.90
N SER A 32 18.70 -3.16 1.86
CA SER A 32 17.25 -3.13 1.64
C SER A 32 16.76 -1.73 1.23
N LEU A 33 15.58 -1.63 0.62
CA LEU A 33 15.05 -0.33 0.21
C LEU A 33 14.79 0.57 1.43
N PHE A 34 14.35 -0.01 2.54
CA PHE A 34 14.12 0.72 3.78
C PHE A 34 15.40 1.37 4.30
N GLU A 35 16.50 0.63 4.38
CA GLU A 35 17.80 1.16 4.87
C GLU A 35 18.33 2.28 3.97
N LEU A 36 18.27 2.08 2.64
CA LEU A 36 18.71 3.10 1.68
C LEU A 36 17.83 4.36 1.73
N ALA A 37 16.53 4.19 1.90
CA ALA A 37 15.61 5.32 2.03
C ALA A 37 15.77 6.06 3.36
N LEU A 38 16.02 5.33 4.45
CA LEU A 38 16.31 5.93 5.76
C LEU A 38 17.62 6.72 5.72
N LEU A 39 18.67 6.18 5.09
CA LEU A 39 19.92 6.90 4.83
C LEU A 39 19.67 8.19 4.05
N ALA A 40 18.95 8.12 2.93
CA ALA A 40 18.62 9.28 2.12
C ALA A 40 17.86 10.35 2.93
N ALA A 41 16.87 9.94 3.72
CA ALA A 41 16.05 10.82 4.54
C ALA A 41 16.83 11.48 5.69
N ASN A 42 17.74 10.74 6.32
CA ASN A 42 18.59 11.24 7.41
C ASN A 42 19.70 12.18 6.89
N GLU A 43 20.26 11.91 5.71
CA GLU A 43 21.31 12.75 5.09
C GLU A 43 20.77 13.91 4.25
N GLY A 44 19.45 13.99 4.03
CA GLY A 44 18.83 15.00 3.17
C GLY A 44 19.20 14.84 1.69
N ARG A 45 19.49 13.61 1.25
CA ARG A 45 19.85 13.27 -0.13
C ARG A 45 18.64 12.79 -0.92
N ARG A 46 18.72 12.87 -2.25
CA ARG A 46 17.66 12.30 -3.10
C ARG A 46 17.80 10.77 -3.09
N LEU A 47 16.70 10.05 -2.87
CA LEU A 47 16.69 8.59 -2.88
C LEU A 47 17.31 7.99 -4.16
N SER A 48 17.06 8.61 -5.32
CA SER A 48 17.66 8.18 -6.59
C SER A 48 19.19 8.20 -6.57
N GLU A 49 19.81 9.20 -5.92
CA GLU A 49 21.27 9.30 -5.82
C GLU A 49 21.82 8.23 -4.88
N VAL A 50 21.12 7.94 -3.79
CA VAL A 50 21.49 6.85 -2.87
C VAL A 50 21.37 5.50 -3.57
N VAL A 51 20.28 5.26 -4.30
CA VAL A 51 20.10 4.03 -5.10
C VAL A 51 21.23 3.87 -6.11
N ASP A 52 21.54 4.89 -6.92
CA ASP A 52 22.57 4.82 -7.95
C ASP A 52 23.98 4.59 -7.36
N THR A 53 24.27 5.17 -6.20
CA THR A 53 25.56 4.98 -5.49
C THR A 53 25.65 3.67 -4.71
N SER A 54 24.53 2.98 -4.51
CA SER A 54 24.46 1.70 -3.78
C SER A 54 24.45 0.48 -4.71
N ILE A 55 24.49 0.69 -6.04
CA ILE A 55 24.57 -0.39 -7.02
C ILE A 55 25.85 -1.20 -6.81
N THR A 56 25.68 -2.52 -6.68
CA THR A 56 26.77 -3.49 -6.61
C THR A 56 27.19 -3.96 -8.00
N GLY A 57 28.21 -4.82 -8.07
CA GLY A 57 28.56 -5.51 -9.32
C GLY A 57 27.64 -6.68 -9.67
N GLU A 58 26.72 -7.05 -8.78
CA GLU A 58 25.88 -8.24 -8.92
C GLU A 58 24.59 -7.93 -9.69
N THR A 59 24.12 -8.92 -10.44
CA THR A 59 22.94 -8.78 -11.29
C THR A 59 22.20 -10.11 -11.36
N LEU A 60 20.88 -10.06 -11.25
CA LEU A 60 19.99 -11.21 -11.43
C LEU A 60 19.11 -11.03 -12.67
N ASP A 61 18.66 -12.14 -13.24
CA ASP A 61 17.58 -12.12 -14.24
C ASP A 61 16.24 -12.01 -13.52
N TYR A 62 15.39 -11.08 -13.96
CA TYR A 62 14.17 -10.74 -13.25
C TYR A 62 13.13 -11.87 -13.31
N ASP A 63 12.91 -12.46 -14.49
CA ASP A 63 11.96 -13.56 -14.65
C ASP A 63 12.40 -14.79 -13.83
N LEU A 64 13.69 -15.15 -13.87
CA LEU A 64 14.22 -16.23 -13.05
C LEU A 64 14.09 -15.96 -11.55
N THR A 65 14.24 -14.70 -11.12
CA THR A 65 14.04 -14.30 -9.71
C THR A 65 12.58 -14.49 -9.27
N ILE A 66 11.62 -14.19 -10.16
CA ILE A 66 10.20 -14.42 -9.92
C ILE A 66 9.93 -15.93 -9.83
N GLU A 67 10.40 -16.71 -10.80
CA GLU A 67 10.23 -18.17 -10.83
C GLU A 67 10.84 -18.86 -9.61
N ALA A 68 11.96 -18.34 -9.10
CA ALA A 68 12.61 -18.83 -7.89
C ALA A 68 11.89 -18.41 -6.59
N GLY A 69 10.83 -17.59 -6.65
CA GLY A 69 10.11 -17.10 -5.48
C GLY A 69 10.95 -16.16 -4.60
N GLN A 70 11.97 -15.51 -5.19
CA GLN A 70 12.91 -14.66 -4.47
C GLN A 70 12.47 -13.20 -4.39
N LEU A 71 11.46 -12.80 -5.17
CA LEU A 71 10.91 -11.45 -5.11
C LEU A 71 10.16 -11.23 -3.78
N LEU A 72 10.40 -10.08 -3.15
CA LEU A 72 9.75 -9.67 -1.90
C LEU A 72 8.81 -8.50 -2.14
N ALA A 73 8.05 -8.12 -1.10
CA ALA A 73 7.28 -6.89 -1.14
C ALA A 73 8.19 -5.67 -1.41
N PRO A 74 7.70 -4.61 -2.08
CA PRO A 74 8.52 -3.48 -2.51
C PRO A 74 9.33 -2.81 -1.39
N ILE A 75 8.82 -2.85 -0.16
CA ILE A 75 9.53 -2.46 1.06
C ILE A 75 9.25 -3.47 2.17
N THR A 76 10.25 -3.71 3.01
CA THR A 76 10.14 -4.50 4.25
C THR A 76 10.83 -3.74 5.37
N HIS A 77 10.51 -4.09 6.61
CA HIS A 77 11.19 -3.56 7.79
C HIS A 77 11.83 -4.73 8.57
N PRO A 78 13.05 -4.57 9.13
CA PRO A 78 13.70 -5.63 9.92
C PRO A 78 12.84 -6.13 11.08
N ASP A 79 12.03 -5.24 11.65
CA ASP A 79 10.94 -5.56 12.56
C ASP A 79 9.57 -5.33 11.87
N PRO A 80 8.85 -6.38 11.47
CA PRO A 80 7.57 -6.25 10.77
C PRO A 80 6.46 -5.55 11.58
N ALA A 81 6.62 -5.35 12.89
CA ALA A 81 5.68 -4.56 13.70
C ALA A 81 5.74 -3.05 13.36
N HIS A 82 6.86 -2.58 12.83
CA HIS A 82 7.09 -1.17 12.46
C HIS A 82 6.72 -0.84 11.00
N LEU A 83 6.30 -1.84 10.22
CA LEU A 83 5.68 -1.60 8.92
C LEU A 83 4.16 -1.61 9.12
N LEU A 84 3.52 -0.46 8.96
CA LEU A 84 2.07 -0.34 9.10
C LEU A 84 1.40 -0.38 7.73
N LEU A 85 0.37 -1.20 7.61
CA LEU A 85 -0.51 -1.25 6.44
C LEU A 85 -1.81 -0.55 6.80
N THR A 86 -2.11 0.51 6.08
CA THR A 86 -3.32 1.32 6.26
C THR A 86 -3.97 1.53 4.91
N GLY A 87 -5.29 1.56 4.88
CA GLY A 87 -6.07 1.85 3.68
C GLY A 87 -7.03 3.00 3.89
N THR A 88 -7.58 3.45 2.77
CA THR A 88 -8.62 4.49 2.70
C THR A 88 -9.61 4.06 1.63
N GLY A 89 -10.88 3.92 2.03
CA GLY A 89 -11.96 3.64 1.09
C GLY A 89 -12.56 4.93 0.51
N LEU A 90 -13.59 4.77 -0.32
CA LEU A 90 -14.36 5.88 -0.92
C LEU A 90 -13.54 6.84 -1.81
N THR A 91 -12.41 6.38 -2.36
CA THR A 91 -11.44 7.25 -3.05
C THR A 91 -11.74 7.48 -4.54
N HIS A 92 -12.70 6.75 -5.11
CA HIS A 92 -13.10 6.90 -6.52
C HIS A 92 -14.62 6.85 -6.70
N LEU A 93 -15.15 7.45 -7.77
CA LEU A 93 -16.61 7.55 -7.99
C LEU A 93 -17.34 6.20 -8.02
N GLY A 94 -16.66 5.14 -8.50
CA GLY A 94 -17.22 3.78 -8.51
C GLY A 94 -17.36 3.11 -7.14
N SER A 95 -16.72 3.65 -6.08
CA SER A 95 -16.70 3.03 -4.74
C SER A 95 -17.93 3.40 -3.91
N ALA A 96 -18.60 4.50 -4.24
CA ALA A 96 -19.82 4.95 -3.56
C ALA A 96 -21.08 4.20 -4.03
N ALA A 97 -21.18 3.91 -5.34
CA ALA A 97 -22.40 3.36 -5.95
C ALA A 97 -22.89 2.00 -5.38
N PRO A 98 -22.03 1.07 -4.93
CA PRO A 98 -22.47 -0.17 -4.29
C PRO A 98 -22.94 0.01 -2.84
N ARG A 99 -22.40 1.00 -2.11
CA ARG A 99 -22.60 1.18 -0.67
C ARG A 99 -24.01 1.72 -0.35
N ASP A 100 -24.55 2.61 -1.18
CA ASP A 100 -25.96 3.04 -1.08
C ASP A 100 -26.97 1.88 -1.22
N LYS A 101 -26.68 0.91 -2.09
CA LYS A 101 -27.55 -0.25 -2.31
C LYS A 101 -27.51 -1.26 -1.16
N MET A 102 -26.46 -1.25 -0.33
CA MET A 102 -26.41 -2.08 0.87
C MET A 102 -27.34 -1.53 1.98
N HIS A 103 -27.45 -0.20 2.13
CA HIS A 103 -28.36 0.43 3.09
C HIS A 103 -29.83 0.47 2.63
N GLY A 104 -30.09 0.36 1.32
CA GLY A 104 -31.44 0.44 0.73
C GLY A 104 -32.37 -0.76 1.00
N LYS A 105 -32.01 -1.71 1.88
CA LYS A 105 -32.82 -2.89 2.24
C LYS A 105 -33.20 -2.98 3.72
N ALA A 106 -33.29 -1.84 4.41
CA ALA A 106 -34.01 -1.78 5.67
C ALA A 106 -35.51 -1.49 5.40
N ASP A 107 -36.28 -2.54 5.13
CA ASP A 107 -37.74 -2.49 5.14
C ASP A 107 -38.24 -2.27 6.59
N ASN A 108 -38.76 -1.08 6.90
CA ASN A 108 -40.06 -0.87 7.56
C ASN A 108 -40.31 0.61 7.93
N GLU A 109 -41.33 1.17 7.27
CA GLU A 109 -42.31 2.15 7.75
C GLU A 109 -41.93 3.13 8.89
N SER A 110 -41.24 4.21 8.56
CA SER A 110 -41.62 5.58 8.99
C SER A 110 -40.74 6.60 8.27
N VAL A 111 -41.35 7.39 7.39
CA VAL A 111 -40.68 8.47 6.65
C VAL A 111 -40.37 9.62 7.61
N ASP A 112 -39.12 9.71 8.02
CA ASP A 112 -38.41 10.98 8.13
C ASP A 112 -37.22 10.87 7.20
N LYS A 113 -37.12 11.81 6.24
CA LYS A 113 -36.05 12.01 5.24
C LYS A 113 -34.92 10.98 5.33
N ALA A 114 -34.81 10.07 4.36
CA ALA A 114 -33.69 9.12 4.21
C ALA A 114 -32.39 9.78 4.68
N ALA A 115 -32.00 9.47 5.93
CA ALA A 115 -30.88 10.12 6.55
C ALA A 115 -29.66 9.70 5.73
N ILE A 116 -29.02 10.67 5.08
CA ILE A 116 -27.76 10.44 4.36
C ILE A 116 -26.84 9.68 5.32
N THR A 117 -26.45 8.46 4.93
CA THR A 117 -25.59 7.60 5.75
C THR A 117 -24.26 8.31 5.98
N ASP A 118 -23.54 7.96 7.06
CA ASP A 118 -22.26 8.60 7.34
C ASP A 118 -21.25 8.34 6.21
N THR A 119 -21.33 7.18 5.55
CA THR A 119 -20.59 6.87 4.31
C THR A 119 -20.88 7.86 3.19
N GLN A 120 -22.17 8.09 2.88
CA GLN A 120 -22.54 9.02 1.80
C GLN A 120 -22.13 10.46 2.14
N ARG A 121 -22.26 10.87 3.42
CA ARG A 121 -21.81 12.20 3.87
C ARG A 121 -20.31 12.39 3.71
N MET A 122 -19.50 11.41 4.09
CA MET A 122 -18.05 11.46 3.91
C MET A 122 -17.66 11.50 2.43
N PHE A 123 -18.36 10.75 1.59
CA PHE A 123 -18.15 10.79 0.14
C PHE A 123 -18.46 12.19 -0.43
N ASP A 124 -19.60 12.78 -0.08
CA ASP A 124 -19.99 14.11 -0.53
C ASP A 124 -18.97 15.18 -0.11
N TRP A 125 -18.48 15.13 1.15
CA TRP A 125 -17.37 15.98 1.60
C TRP A 125 -16.10 15.78 0.76
N GLY A 126 -15.77 14.54 0.41
CA GLY A 126 -14.66 14.21 -0.49
C GLY A 126 -14.79 14.85 -1.87
N VAL A 127 -16.00 14.85 -2.46
CA VAL A 127 -16.27 15.48 -3.75
C VAL A 127 -16.15 17.00 -3.67
N GLU A 128 -16.68 17.61 -2.60
CA GLU A 128 -16.69 19.07 -2.42
C GLU A 128 -15.32 19.65 -2.06
N GLY A 129 -14.55 18.97 -1.21
CA GLY A 129 -13.34 19.51 -0.58
C GLY A 129 -12.16 18.55 -0.46
N GLY A 130 -12.22 17.35 -1.06
CA GLY A 130 -11.15 16.34 -0.96
C GLY A 130 -9.91 16.65 -1.79
N LYS A 131 -9.95 17.66 -2.65
CA LYS A 131 -8.81 18.11 -3.49
C LYS A 131 -8.41 19.55 -3.12
N PRO A 132 -7.81 19.78 -1.94
CA PRO A 132 -7.39 21.10 -1.52
C PRO A 132 -6.27 21.64 -2.43
N THR A 133 -6.15 22.96 -2.51
CA THR A 133 -4.98 23.62 -3.11
C THR A 133 -3.76 23.51 -2.19
N ASP A 134 -2.57 23.73 -2.75
CA ASP A 134 -1.32 23.72 -2.00
C ASP A 134 -1.39 24.64 -0.77
N GLY A 135 -0.99 24.10 0.38
CA GLY A 135 -1.02 24.81 1.66
C GLY A 135 -2.37 24.81 2.38
N SER A 136 -3.42 24.23 1.78
CA SER A 136 -4.74 24.08 2.42
C SER A 136 -4.96 22.66 2.93
N VAL A 137 -5.74 22.54 4.01
CA VAL A 137 -6.15 21.25 4.57
C VAL A 137 -7.37 20.72 3.82
N GLY A 138 -7.33 19.47 3.38
CA GLY A 138 -8.46 18.80 2.74
C GLY A 138 -9.44 18.23 3.75
N VAL A 139 -10.54 17.67 3.24
CA VAL A 139 -11.47 16.90 4.10
C VAL A 139 -10.83 15.62 4.61
N GLN A 140 -11.24 15.18 5.80
CA GLN A 140 -10.79 13.93 6.40
C GLN A 140 -11.37 12.75 5.60
N PRO A 141 -10.55 11.87 5.02
CA PRO A 141 -11.06 10.67 4.37
C PRO A 141 -11.29 9.56 5.40
N GLU A 142 -11.90 8.47 4.94
CA GLU A 142 -11.92 7.20 5.65
C GLU A 142 -10.49 6.69 5.84
N TRP A 143 -10.20 6.12 7.00
CA TRP A 143 -8.92 5.48 7.31
C TRP A 143 -9.14 4.22 8.12
N PHE A 144 -8.44 3.15 7.77
CA PHE A 144 -8.42 1.93 8.56
C PHE A 144 -7.02 1.32 8.62
N TYR A 145 -6.81 0.51 9.65
CA TYR A 145 -5.60 -0.27 9.86
C TYR A 145 -5.82 -1.69 9.36
N LYS A 146 -5.05 -2.11 8.34
CA LYS A 146 -5.13 -3.45 7.74
C LYS A 146 -4.21 -4.46 8.44
N GLY A 147 -3.16 -3.98 9.10
CA GLY A 147 -2.22 -4.83 9.82
C GLY A 147 -0.80 -4.28 9.78
N SER A 148 0.16 -5.15 10.09
CA SER A 148 1.58 -4.80 10.04
C SER A 148 2.29 -5.55 8.92
N GLY A 149 3.62 -5.42 8.80
CA GLY A 149 4.43 -6.21 7.89
C GLY A 149 4.23 -7.74 8.04
N HIS A 150 3.67 -8.22 9.15
CA HIS A 150 3.32 -9.64 9.32
C HIS A 150 2.18 -10.11 8.40
N THR A 151 1.27 -9.21 8.00
CA THR A 151 0.14 -9.53 7.12
C THR A 151 0.46 -9.27 5.65
N LEU A 152 1.61 -8.66 5.36
CA LEU A 152 2.07 -8.38 4.01
C LEU A 152 2.52 -9.66 3.30
N ARG A 153 2.05 -9.85 2.07
CA ARG A 153 2.53 -10.90 1.17
C ARG A 153 3.29 -10.28 0.01
N ALA A 154 4.34 -10.96 -0.43
CA ALA A 154 5.10 -10.54 -1.60
C ALA A 154 4.29 -10.81 -2.88
N PRO A 155 4.62 -10.14 -4.00
CA PRO A 155 4.07 -10.50 -5.30
C PRO A 155 4.28 -12.00 -5.58
N TYR A 156 3.29 -12.63 -6.21
CA TYR A 156 3.30 -14.05 -6.59
C TYR A 156 3.31 -15.07 -5.43
N GLN A 157 3.17 -14.61 -4.18
CA GLN A 157 2.97 -15.52 -3.05
C GLN A 157 1.50 -15.86 -2.85
N ASP A 158 1.25 -17.04 -2.28
CA ASP A 158 -0.08 -17.47 -1.88
C ASP A 158 -0.67 -16.51 -0.83
N ILE A 159 -1.96 -16.20 -1.00
CA ILE A 159 -2.78 -15.49 -0.02
C ILE A 159 -3.62 -16.53 0.71
N GLU A 160 -3.39 -16.66 2.02
CA GLU A 160 -4.10 -17.63 2.85
C GLU A 160 -5.40 -17.03 3.38
N MET A 161 -6.51 -17.72 3.11
CA MET A 161 -7.82 -17.38 3.65
C MET A 161 -8.06 -18.15 4.96
N PRO A 162 -8.33 -17.49 6.10
CA PRO A 162 -8.69 -18.16 7.33
C PRO A 162 -9.93 -19.05 7.16
N ALA A 163 -10.00 -20.17 7.89
CA ALA A 163 -11.09 -21.15 7.74
C ALA A 163 -12.51 -20.61 8.05
N PHE A 164 -12.60 -19.47 8.73
CA PHE A 164 -13.84 -18.79 9.07
C PHE A 164 -14.16 -17.60 8.15
N ALA A 165 -13.28 -17.24 7.23
CA ALA A 165 -13.55 -16.18 6.26
C ALA A 165 -14.68 -16.61 5.32
N LEU A 166 -15.52 -15.65 4.96
CA LEU A 166 -16.71 -15.88 4.14
C LEU A 166 -16.51 -15.47 2.68
N ASP A 167 -15.48 -14.69 2.41
CA ASP A 167 -15.09 -14.21 1.09
C ASP A 167 -13.57 -13.92 1.05
N GLY A 168 -13.03 -13.90 -0.16
CA GLY A 168 -11.63 -13.60 -0.48
C GLY A 168 -11.57 -12.67 -1.68
N GLY A 169 -12.13 -11.48 -1.51
CA GLY A 169 -12.23 -10.49 -2.57
C GLY A 169 -10.93 -9.71 -2.75
N GLU A 170 -10.65 -9.39 -4.00
CA GLU A 170 -9.46 -8.65 -4.42
C GLU A 170 -9.85 -7.20 -4.72
N GLU A 171 -9.10 -6.26 -4.16
CA GLU A 171 -9.27 -4.82 -4.41
C GLU A 171 -7.93 -4.25 -4.90
N ALA A 172 -7.85 -4.01 -6.21
CA ALA A 172 -6.63 -3.48 -6.82
C ALA A 172 -6.44 -2.00 -6.48
N GLU A 173 -5.33 -1.68 -5.82
CA GLU A 173 -5.08 -0.37 -5.22
C GLU A 173 -3.69 0.19 -5.60
N LEU A 174 -3.55 1.51 -5.44
CA LEU A 174 -2.24 2.18 -5.49
C LEU A 174 -1.75 2.46 -4.06
N ALA A 175 -0.74 1.73 -3.61
CA ALA A 175 -0.11 1.97 -2.31
C ALA A 175 0.91 3.10 -2.39
N GLY A 176 0.72 4.14 -1.57
CA GLY A 176 1.77 5.11 -1.27
C GLY A 176 2.73 4.56 -0.22
N VAL A 177 4.04 4.61 -0.48
CA VAL A 177 5.06 4.10 0.46
C VAL A 177 5.72 5.26 1.17
N TYR A 178 5.65 5.25 2.50
CA TYR A 178 6.19 6.28 3.36
C TYR A 178 7.13 5.69 4.41
N ILE A 179 8.15 6.47 4.78
CA ILE A 179 9.02 6.16 5.91
C ILE A 179 9.06 7.35 6.86
N VAL A 180 9.43 7.06 8.11
CA VAL A 180 9.68 8.08 9.14
C VAL A 180 11.18 8.02 9.46
N ASN A 181 11.86 9.16 9.36
CA ASN A 181 13.29 9.23 9.66
C ASN A 181 13.56 9.38 11.16
N ASP A 182 14.83 9.42 11.56
CA ASP A 182 15.23 9.44 12.98
C ASP A 182 14.78 10.70 13.73
N GLN A 183 14.44 11.77 13.00
CA GLN A 183 13.91 13.01 13.57
C GLN A 183 12.37 13.06 13.56
N GLY A 184 11.69 11.97 13.20
CA GLY A 184 10.24 11.89 13.15
C GLY A 184 9.63 12.53 11.89
N LYS A 185 10.43 12.87 10.88
CA LYS A 185 9.93 13.46 9.64
C LYS A 185 9.48 12.37 8.67
N VAL A 186 8.29 12.56 8.11
CA VAL A 186 7.68 11.63 7.15
C VAL A 186 8.16 11.94 5.73
N PHE A 187 8.51 10.90 4.97
CA PHE A 187 8.93 10.99 3.58
C PHE A 187 8.16 9.98 2.74
N ARG A 188 7.54 10.42 1.63
CA ARG A 188 7.05 9.52 0.59
C ARG A 188 8.22 9.08 -0.28
N ILE A 189 8.46 7.78 -0.38
CA ILE A 189 9.59 7.24 -1.13
C ILE A 189 9.17 6.67 -2.50
N GLY A 190 7.88 6.39 -2.69
CA GLY A 190 7.39 5.87 -3.95
C GLY A 190 5.93 5.42 -3.90
N TYR A 191 5.54 4.71 -4.95
CA TYR A 191 4.25 4.07 -5.09
C TYR A 191 4.45 2.62 -5.53
N ALA A 192 3.52 1.75 -5.17
CA ALA A 192 3.45 0.38 -5.62
C ALA A 192 2.01 0.01 -5.98
N LEU A 193 1.86 -1.00 -6.83
CA LEU A 193 0.57 -1.69 -6.95
C LEU A 193 0.38 -2.57 -5.72
N SER A 194 -0.83 -2.57 -5.18
CA SER A 194 -1.22 -3.44 -4.07
C SER A 194 -2.55 -4.09 -4.37
N ASN A 195 -2.77 -5.23 -3.75
CA ASN A 195 -4.08 -5.84 -3.64
C ASN A 195 -4.49 -5.78 -2.18
N GLU A 196 -5.60 -5.12 -1.90
CA GLU A 196 -6.26 -5.20 -0.62
C GLU A 196 -7.19 -6.43 -0.61
N PHE A 197 -6.73 -7.51 0.03
CA PHE A 197 -7.53 -8.72 0.18
C PHE A 197 -8.57 -8.54 1.30
N SER A 198 -9.84 -8.76 0.98
CA SER A 198 -10.98 -8.32 1.81
C SER A 198 -12.09 -9.39 1.86
N ASP A 199 -12.66 -9.59 3.05
CA ASP A 199 -13.87 -10.40 3.24
C ASP A 199 -15.10 -9.48 3.17
N HIS A 200 -15.61 -9.24 1.96
CA HIS A 200 -16.73 -8.34 1.74
C HIS A 200 -18.05 -8.86 2.33
N VAL A 201 -18.18 -10.18 2.51
CA VAL A 201 -19.37 -10.77 3.11
C VAL A 201 -19.42 -10.44 4.59
N THR A 202 -18.28 -10.54 5.30
CA THR A 202 -18.17 -10.12 6.70
C THR A 202 -18.30 -8.61 6.84
N GLU A 203 -17.66 -7.82 5.96
CA GLU A 203 -17.78 -6.35 5.93
C GLU A 203 -19.27 -5.94 5.84
N LYS A 204 -20.02 -6.53 4.90
CA LYS A 204 -21.44 -6.22 4.70
C LYS A 204 -22.33 -6.52 5.89
N GLN A 205 -21.99 -7.52 6.71
CA GLN A 205 -22.78 -7.89 7.89
C GLN A 205 -22.62 -6.90 9.04
N ASN A 206 -21.43 -6.31 9.17
CA ASN A 206 -21.05 -5.44 10.28
C ASN A 206 -20.76 -4.01 9.82
N TYR A 207 -21.32 -3.62 8.68
CA TYR A 207 -21.14 -2.27 8.14
C TYR A 207 -21.87 -1.28 9.05
N LEU A 208 -21.09 -0.45 9.77
CA LEU A 208 -21.59 0.60 10.66
C LEU A 208 -22.17 1.78 9.87
#